data_AF-A0A4Y2IGL5-F1
#
_entry.id   AF-A0A4Y2IGL5-F1
#
_cell.length_a   1.000
_cell.length_b   1.000
_cell.length_c   1.000
_cell.angle_alpha   90.00
_cell.angle_beta   90.00
_cell.angle_gamma   90.00
#
_symmetry.space_group_name_H-M   'P 1'
#
loop_
_entity.id
_entity.type
_entity.pdbx_description
1 polymer ?
#
loop_
_entity_poly.entity_id
_entity_poly.type
_entity_poly.pdbx_seq_one_letter_code
_entity_poly.pdbx_strand_id
1 'polypeptide(L)'
;MSSTSISTLQEIAVMKATVLLCNDKEINQWSKFVPDTIAEWSNLLNSKISKLFLPDILHEKILAVASRVCLFIGKLDAVHNKICRPCHCQCLNGILQRNLFRTSDGLFDEIKTVKVLVGDQRIDLAFRFALASEYMMENCMRGLWKQMENDTKLTFSEGNWPANQKIATYLMLLQELHNVRGPFFSSWKKIREECEFNNVQHLLLSLKDREKSFVHETNYFNRKRKYK
;
A
#
# COMPACT_ATOMS: atom_id res chain seq x y z
N MET A 1 28.38 -9.23 -30.53
CA MET A 1 27.06 -9.11 -31.20
C MET A 1 25.99 -9.31 -30.14
N SER A 2 25.13 -8.32 -30.00
CA SER A 2 24.20 -8.10 -28.89
C SER A 2 22.99 -9.04 -28.95
N SER A 3 22.94 -10.01 -28.05
CA SER A 3 21.80 -10.91 -27.79
C SER A 3 20.61 -10.23 -27.09
N THR A 4 20.58 -8.89 -27.06
CA THR A 4 19.70 -8.10 -26.18
C THR A 4 18.25 -8.03 -26.67
N SER A 5 17.97 -8.24 -27.95
CA SER A 5 16.62 -8.08 -28.52
C SER A 5 15.66 -9.22 -28.17
N ILE A 6 16.14 -10.47 -28.08
CA ILE A 6 15.29 -11.65 -27.85
C ILE A 6 14.74 -11.69 -26.41
N SER A 7 15.53 -11.23 -25.42
CA SER A 7 15.09 -11.16 -24.02
C SER A 7 13.82 -10.32 -23.86
N THR A 8 13.74 -9.21 -24.58
CA THR A 8 12.61 -8.27 -24.45
C THR A 8 11.28 -8.84 -24.93
N LEU A 9 11.24 -9.62 -26.02
CA LEU A 9 9.99 -10.20 -26.52
C LEU A 9 9.48 -11.30 -25.59
N GLN A 10 10.39 -12.17 -25.11
CA GLN A 10 10.05 -13.21 -24.14
C GLN A 10 9.48 -12.60 -22.86
N GLU A 11 10.13 -11.56 -22.32
CA GLU A 11 9.64 -10.87 -21.12
C GLU A 11 8.28 -10.17 -21.37
N ILE A 12 8.07 -9.58 -22.54
CA ILE A 12 6.78 -9.03 -22.95
C ILE A 12 5.70 -10.12 -22.93
N ALA A 13 5.97 -11.28 -23.52
CA ALA A 13 5.05 -12.41 -23.54
C ALA A 13 4.76 -12.94 -22.13
N VAL A 14 5.79 -13.10 -21.29
CA VAL A 14 5.65 -13.55 -19.88
C VAL A 14 4.71 -12.64 -19.12
N MET A 15 4.90 -11.32 -19.18
CA MET A 15 4.03 -10.39 -18.45
C MET A 15 2.62 -10.36 -19.03
N LYS A 16 2.46 -10.41 -20.37
CA LYS A 16 1.12 -10.48 -20.96
C LYS A 16 0.37 -11.72 -20.48
N ALA A 17 1.05 -12.87 -20.44
CA ALA A 17 0.50 -14.09 -19.88
C ALA A 17 0.17 -13.93 -18.38
N THR A 18 1.07 -13.34 -17.59
CA THR A 18 0.81 -13.02 -16.17
C THR A 18 -0.43 -12.14 -16.01
N VAL A 19 -0.56 -11.05 -16.76
CA VAL A 19 -1.71 -10.15 -16.68
C VAL A 19 -3.01 -10.87 -17.06
N LEU A 20 -2.97 -11.72 -18.08
CA LEU A 20 -4.13 -12.53 -18.46
C LEU A 20 -4.51 -13.52 -17.36
N LEU A 21 -3.52 -14.17 -16.74
CA LEU A 21 -3.74 -15.06 -15.58
C LEU A 21 -4.34 -14.29 -14.40
N CYS A 22 -3.84 -13.10 -14.07
CA CYS A 22 -4.39 -12.29 -12.97
C CYS A 22 -5.83 -11.82 -13.23
N ASN A 23 -6.25 -11.72 -14.50
CA ASN A 23 -7.62 -11.38 -14.88
C ASN A 23 -8.53 -12.61 -14.98
N ASP A 24 -8.00 -13.83 -14.83
CA ASP A 24 -8.82 -15.05 -14.76
C ASP A 24 -9.79 -14.95 -13.59
N LYS A 25 -11.06 -15.26 -13.84
CA LYS A 25 -12.14 -15.08 -12.86
C LYS A 25 -11.90 -15.88 -11.58
N GLU A 26 -11.33 -17.07 -11.69
CA GLU A 26 -11.04 -17.92 -10.53
C GLU A 26 -9.87 -17.35 -9.73
N ILE A 27 -8.79 -16.94 -10.41
CA ILE A 27 -7.63 -16.29 -9.76
C ILE A 27 -8.05 -14.99 -9.07
N ASN A 28 -8.92 -14.19 -9.67
CA ASN A 28 -9.45 -12.95 -9.09
C ASN A 28 -10.43 -13.22 -7.94
N GLN A 29 -11.19 -14.31 -8.00
CA GLN A 29 -12.00 -14.72 -6.85
C GLN A 29 -11.10 -15.14 -5.69
N TRP A 30 -10.03 -15.89 -5.97
CA TRP A 30 -9.04 -16.29 -4.99
C TRP A 30 -8.24 -15.12 -4.44
N SER A 31 -7.91 -14.07 -5.22
CA SER A 31 -7.21 -12.89 -4.68
C SER A 31 -7.98 -12.15 -3.59
N LYS A 32 -9.31 -12.31 -3.55
CA LYS A 32 -10.17 -11.74 -2.49
C LYS A 32 -10.07 -12.49 -1.17
N PHE A 33 -9.68 -13.76 -1.22
CA PHE A 33 -9.42 -14.58 -0.05
C PHE A 33 -7.91 -14.68 0.06
N VAL A 34 -7.27 -13.99 1.00
CA VAL A 34 -5.84 -14.26 1.27
C VAL A 34 -5.77 -15.74 1.66
N PRO A 35 -5.23 -16.65 0.82
CA PRO A 35 -5.36 -18.07 1.10
C PRO A 35 -4.58 -18.40 2.34
N ASP A 36 -5.07 -19.39 3.07
CA ASP A 36 -4.49 -19.79 4.34
C ASP A 36 -3.04 -20.26 4.16
N THR A 37 -2.65 -20.67 2.94
CA THR A 37 -1.27 -21.05 2.62
C THR A 37 -0.78 -20.58 1.24
N ILE A 38 0.53 -20.31 1.17
CA ILE A 38 1.26 -20.05 -0.09
C ILE A 38 1.18 -21.26 -1.04
N ALA A 39 1.02 -22.47 -0.50
CA ALA A 39 0.99 -23.71 -1.27
C ALA A 39 -0.26 -23.82 -2.17
N GLU A 40 -1.44 -23.48 -1.66
CA GLU A 40 -2.68 -23.52 -2.43
C GLU A 40 -2.65 -22.51 -3.59
N TRP A 41 -2.13 -21.31 -3.34
CA TRP A 41 -1.90 -20.29 -4.37
C TRP A 41 -0.99 -20.81 -5.49
N SER A 42 0.14 -21.43 -5.10
CA SER A 42 1.10 -21.99 -6.05
C SER A 42 0.47 -23.11 -6.87
N ASN A 43 -0.30 -23.99 -6.25
CA ASN A 43 -1.00 -25.09 -6.93
C ASN A 43 -2.04 -24.57 -7.94
N LEU A 44 -2.83 -23.56 -7.58
CA LEU A 44 -3.79 -22.95 -8.49
C LEU A 44 -3.08 -22.35 -9.72
N LEU A 45 -2.04 -21.55 -9.51
CA LEU A 45 -1.27 -20.95 -10.60
C LEU A 45 -0.61 -22.02 -11.49
N ASN A 46 0.02 -23.03 -10.89
CA ASN A 46 0.59 -24.16 -11.61
C ASN A 46 -0.45 -24.88 -12.47
N SER A 47 -1.65 -25.12 -11.94
CA SER A 47 -2.74 -25.78 -12.67
C SER A 47 -3.22 -24.98 -13.88
N LYS A 48 -3.10 -23.64 -13.83
CA LYS A 48 -3.49 -22.74 -14.93
C LYS A 48 -2.37 -22.61 -15.95
N ILE A 49 -1.13 -22.48 -15.51
CA ILE A 49 0.04 -22.32 -16.38
C ILE A 49 0.37 -23.61 -17.12
N SER A 50 0.19 -24.79 -16.50
CA SER A 50 0.44 -26.08 -17.16
C SER A 50 -0.42 -26.30 -18.40
N LYS A 51 -1.63 -25.72 -18.45
CA LYS A 51 -2.54 -25.76 -19.61
C LYS A 51 -2.06 -24.95 -20.81
N LEU A 52 -1.00 -24.14 -20.65
CA LEU A 52 -0.42 -23.35 -21.73
C LEU A 52 0.60 -24.14 -22.56
N PHE A 53 0.94 -25.39 -22.18
CA PHE A 53 1.88 -26.26 -22.89
C PHE A 53 3.22 -25.58 -23.22
N LEU A 54 3.74 -24.81 -22.25
CA LEU A 54 4.97 -24.04 -22.43
C LEU A 54 6.21 -24.89 -22.10
N PRO A 55 7.37 -24.60 -22.72
CA PRO A 55 8.65 -25.10 -22.25
C PRO A 55 8.86 -24.80 -20.76
N ASP A 56 9.51 -25.70 -20.02
CA ASP A 56 9.68 -25.62 -18.56
C ASP A 56 10.27 -24.28 -18.11
N ILE A 57 11.29 -23.78 -18.83
CA ILE A 57 11.92 -22.49 -18.54
C ILE A 57 10.91 -21.32 -18.61
N LEU A 58 9.94 -21.35 -19.52
CA LEU A 58 8.89 -20.33 -19.60
C LEU A 58 7.81 -20.55 -18.55
N HIS A 59 7.47 -21.80 -18.25
CA HIS A 59 6.55 -22.15 -17.19
C HIS A 59 7.03 -21.57 -15.85
N GLU A 60 8.28 -21.86 -15.46
CA GLU A 60 8.87 -21.40 -14.21
C GLU A 60 8.93 -19.87 -14.13
N LYS A 61 9.31 -19.19 -15.22
CA LYS A 61 9.33 -17.73 -15.29
C LYS A 61 7.94 -17.11 -15.11
N ILE A 62 6.93 -17.62 -15.81
CA ILE A 62 5.56 -17.12 -15.69
C ILE A 62 5.04 -17.37 -14.28
N LEU A 63 5.30 -18.56 -13.72
CA LEU A 63 4.88 -18.90 -12.36
C LEU A 63 5.49 -17.95 -11.32
N ALA A 64 6.79 -17.68 -11.41
CA ALA A 64 7.48 -16.80 -10.48
C ALA A 64 6.93 -15.36 -10.55
N VAL A 65 6.71 -14.83 -11.76
CA VAL A 65 6.17 -13.47 -11.95
C VAL A 65 4.70 -13.42 -11.55
N ALA A 66 3.88 -14.38 -11.98
CA ALA A 66 2.45 -14.43 -11.67
C ALA A 66 2.19 -14.58 -10.17
N SER A 67 2.96 -15.40 -9.46
CA SER A 67 2.82 -15.53 -8.01
C SER A 67 3.00 -14.19 -7.30
N ARG A 68 4.04 -13.43 -7.65
CA ARG A 68 4.30 -12.11 -7.05
C ARG A 68 3.21 -11.11 -7.41
N VAL A 69 2.82 -11.03 -8.68
CA VAL A 69 1.81 -10.08 -9.15
C VAL A 69 0.44 -10.39 -8.55
N CYS A 70 0.01 -11.65 -8.52
CA CYS A 70 -1.25 -12.06 -7.90
C CYS A 70 -1.31 -11.73 -6.40
N LEU A 71 -0.22 -12.00 -5.66
CA LEU A 71 -0.15 -11.65 -4.24
C LEU A 71 -0.22 -10.14 -4.03
N PHE A 72 0.46 -9.36 -4.87
CA PHE A 72 0.38 -7.91 -4.86
C PHE A 72 -1.05 -7.41 -5.13
N ILE A 73 -1.72 -7.95 -6.14
CA ILE A 73 -3.11 -7.61 -6.46
C ILE A 73 -4.05 -7.95 -5.31
N GLY A 74 -3.92 -9.13 -4.71
CA GLY A 74 -4.72 -9.50 -3.54
C GLY A 74 -4.54 -8.55 -2.36
N LYS A 75 -3.30 -8.07 -2.11
CA LYS A 75 -3.03 -7.02 -1.11
C LYS A 75 -3.71 -5.70 -1.48
N LEU A 76 -3.61 -5.26 -2.73
CA LEU A 76 -4.29 -4.05 -3.20
C LEU A 76 -5.81 -4.15 -3.00
N ASP A 77 -6.41 -5.27 -3.41
CA ASP A 77 -7.85 -5.52 -3.25
C ASP A 77 -8.26 -5.54 -1.77
N ALA A 78 -7.45 -6.14 -0.90
CA ALA A 78 -7.72 -6.16 0.54
C ALA A 78 -7.71 -4.76 1.16
N VAL A 79 -6.70 -3.94 0.82
CA VAL A 79 -6.62 -2.54 1.27
C VAL A 79 -7.78 -1.73 0.69
N HIS A 80 -8.08 -1.92 -0.58
CA HIS A 80 -9.15 -1.24 -1.29
C HIS A 80 -10.51 -1.55 -0.67
N ASN A 81 -10.83 -2.83 -0.51
CA ASN A 81 -12.07 -3.29 0.10
C ASN A 81 -12.22 -2.91 1.56
N LYS A 82 -11.18 -2.42 2.23
CA LYS A 82 -11.26 -1.91 3.59
C LYS A 82 -11.59 -0.42 3.64
N ILE A 83 -11.05 0.35 2.70
CA ILE A 83 -11.23 1.80 2.61
C ILE A 83 -12.53 2.15 1.90
N CYS A 84 -12.81 1.45 0.82
CA CYS A 84 -13.88 1.75 -0.11
C CYS A 84 -15.19 0.98 0.20
N ARG A 85 -15.53 0.69 1.46
CA ARG A 85 -16.76 -0.07 1.78
C ARG A 85 -18.02 0.81 1.78
N PRO A 86 -19.16 0.37 1.18
CA PRO A 86 -19.34 -0.60 0.11
C PRO A 86 -19.50 0.15 -1.23
N CYS A 87 -18.49 0.93 -1.63
CA CYS A 87 -18.55 1.65 -2.89
C CYS A 87 -18.20 0.69 -4.05
N HIS A 88 -19.04 0.69 -5.08
CA HIS A 88 -18.82 -0.06 -6.30
C HIS A 88 -17.84 0.71 -7.22
N CYS A 89 -16.72 1.22 -6.68
CA CYS A 89 -15.77 1.96 -7.51
C CYS A 89 -15.20 1.04 -8.59
N GLN A 90 -14.86 1.64 -9.73
CA GLN A 90 -14.07 1.00 -10.78
C GLN A 90 -12.61 1.48 -10.74
N CYS A 91 -12.15 1.98 -9.60
CA CYS A 91 -10.89 2.69 -9.47
C CYS A 91 -9.65 1.79 -9.66
N LEU A 92 -9.78 0.48 -9.48
CA LEU A 92 -8.76 -0.51 -9.85
C LEU A 92 -8.99 -1.17 -11.23
N ASN A 93 -10.11 -0.89 -11.89
CA ASN A 93 -10.43 -1.57 -13.15
C ASN A 93 -9.45 -1.16 -14.26
N GLY A 94 -8.78 -2.15 -14.85
CA GLY A 94 -7.80 -1.95 -15.92
C GLY A 94 -6.51 -1.24 -15.51
N ILE A 95 -6.35 -0.84 -14.24
CA ILE A 95 -5.14 -0.11 -13.81
C ILE A 95 -3.92 -1.02 -13.81
N LEU A 96 -4.12 -2.28 -13.45
CA LEU A 96 -3.10 -3.32 -13.45
C LEU A 96 -2.63 -3.65 -14.86
N GLN A 97 -3.52 -3.63 -15.84
CA GLN A 97 -3.14 -3.90 -17.24
C GLN A 97 -2.23 -2.80 -17.82
N ARG A 98 -2.33 -1.56 -17.30
CA ARG A 98 -1.62 -0.40 -17.83
C ARG A 98 -0.33 -0.07 -17.06
N ASN A 99 -0.30 -0.36 -15.76
CA ASN A 99 0.70 0.20 -14.85
C ASN A 99 1.60 -0.84 -14.16
N LEU A 100 1.68 -2.09 -14.65
CA LEU A 100 2.65 -3.05 -14.12
C LEU A 100 4.04 -2.73 -14.66
N PHE A 101 4.91 -2.23 -13.77
CA PHE A 101 6.28 -1.86 -14.13
C PHE A 101 7.26 -3.00 -13.94
N ARG A 102 8.38 -2.89 -14.65
CA ARG A 102 9.49 -3.82 -14.59
C ARG A 102 10.79 -3.16 -14.16
N THR A 103 11.60 -3.97 -13.50
CA THR A 103 13.04 -3.79 -13.34
C THR A 103 13.76 -4.16 -14.65
N SER A 104 15.04 -3.80 -14.76
CA SER A 104 15.85 -4.07 -15.95
C SER A 104 16.10 -5.55 -16.23
N ASP A 105 15.89 -6.41 -15.24
CA ASP A 105 15.96 -7.89 -15.34
C ASP A 105 14.61 -8.53 -15.68
N GLY A 106 13.59 -7.72 -16.02
CA GLY A 106 12.27 -8.20 -16.43
C GLY A 106 11.35 -8.63 -15.27
N LEU A 107 11.79 -8.48 -14.02
CA LEU A 107 10.96 -8.79 -12.85
C LEU A 107 9.91 -7.71 -12.58
N PHE A 108 8.88 -8.08 -11.81
CA PHE A 108 7.86 -7.15 -11.35
C PHE A 108 8.44 -6.14 -10.35
N ASP A 109 8.31 -4.85 -10.67
CA ASP A 109 8.75 -3.74 -9.81
C ASP A 109 7.56 -3.22 -8.99
N GLU A 110 7.41 -3.77 -7.79
CA GLU A 110 6.33 -3.44 -6.86
C GLU A 110 6.36 -1.96 -6.45
N ILE A 111 7.54 -1.42 -6.10
CA ILE A 111 7.69 -0.04 -5.64
C ILE A 111 7.35 0.96 -6.74
N LYS A 112 7.82 0.73 -7.96
CA LYS A 112 7.52 1.60 -9.10
C LYS A 112 6.04 1.52 -9.49
N THR A 113 5.44 0.34 -9.40
CA THR A 113 4.00 0.14 -9.60
C THR A 113 3.19 0.92 -8.58
N VAL A 114 3.51 0.80 -7.29
CA VAL A 114 2.85 1.57 -6.22
C VAL A 114 3.03 3.07 -6.43
N LYS A 115 4.23 3.54 -6.80
CA LYS A 115 4.48 4.96 -7.12
C LYS A 115 3.51 5.51 -8.16
N VAL A 116 3.28 4.75 -9.23
CA VAL A 116 2.34 5.17 -10.28
C VAL A 116 0.90 5.12 -9.81
N LEU A 117 0.51 4.09 -9.04
CA LEU A 117 -0.84 4.03 -8.45
C LEU A 117 -1.10 5.21 -7.51
N VAL A 118 -0.16 5.52 -6.62
CA VAL A 118 -0.25 6.65 -5.69
C VAL A 118 -0.36 8.00 -6.42
N GLY A 119 0.24 8.12 -7.61
CA GLY A 119 0.16 9.32 -8.44
C GLY A 119 -1.11 9.44 -9.31
N ASP A 120 -1.85 8.35 -9.50
CA ASP A 120 -3.00 8.31 -10.43
C ASP A 120 -4.25 8.94 -9.79
N GLN A 121 -4.62 10.13 -10.27
CA GLN A 121 -5.74 10.90 -9.73
C GLN A 121 -7.12 10.25 -9.93
N ARG A 122 -7.22 9.21 -10.77
CA ARG A 122 -8.45 8.44 -10.96
C ARG A 122 -8.70 7.46 -9.80
N ILE A 123 -7.67 7.17 -9.02
CA ILE A 123 -7.76 6.35 -7.83
C ILE A 123 -8.25 7.20 -6.65
N ASP A 124 -9.08 6.60 -5.80
CA ASP A 124 -9.56 7.23 -4.56
C ASP A 124 -8.40 7.78 -3.70
N LEU A 125 -8.62 8.96 -3.10
CA LEU A 125 -7.59 9.66 -2.33
C LEU A 125 -7.19 8.90 -1.06
N ALA A 126 -8.17 8.35 -0.33
CA ALA A 126 -7.93 7.58 0.88
C ALA A 126 -7.16 6.29 0.56
N PHE A 127 -7.53 5.62 -0.53
CA PHE A 127 -6.82 4.43 -0.99
C PHE A 127 -5.37 4.74 -1.40
N ARG A 128 -5.13 5.83 -2.14
CA ARG A 128 -3.76 6.30 -2.45
C ARG A 128 -2.96 6.60 -1.19
N PHE A 129 -3.56 7.24 -0.19
CA PHE A 129 -2.91 7.51 1.09
C PHE A 129 -2.52 6.22 1.82
N ALA A 130 -3.41 5.22 1.85
CA ALA A 130 -3.12 3.93 2.46
C ALA A 130 -1.99 3.18 1.75
N LEU A 131 -1.96 3.20 0.41
CA LEU A 131 -0.84 2.65 -0.35
C LEU A 131 0.47 3.38 -0.06
N ALA A 132 0.46 4.71 -0.10
CA ALA A 132 1.64 5.50 0.25
C ALA A 132 2.13 5.18 1.66
N SER A 133 1.22 4.94 2.58
CA SER A 133 1.52 4.59 3.98
C SER A 133 2.08 3.18 4.14
N GLU A 134 1.52 2.20 3.44
CA GLU A 134 2.02 0.81 3.45
C GLU A 134 3.49 0.74 3.00
N TYR A 135 3.85 1.53 1.98
CA TYR A 135 5.18 1.58 1.39
C TYR A 135 6.04 2.78 1.87
N MET A 136 5.65 3.43 2.97
CA MET A 136 6.40 4.54 3.61
C MET A 136 6.85 5.67 2.67
N MET A 137 5.98 6.06 1.74
CA MET A 137 6.24 7.08 0.74
C MET A 137 5.99 8.50 1.30
N GLU A 138 6.86 8.98 2.20
CA GLU A 138 6.65 10.19 3.02
C GLU A 138 6.20 11.42 2.21
N ASN A 139 6.87 11.70 1.10
CA ASN A 139 6.56 12.86 0.26
C ASN A 139 5.13 12.79 -0.31
N CYS A 140 4.68 11.60 -0.70
CA CYS A 140 3.32 11.38 -1.19
C CYS A 140 2.31 11.46 -0.03
N MET A 141 2.60 10.81 1.10
CA MET A 141 1.72 10.80 2.28
C MET A 141 1.35 12.21 2.72
N ARG A 142 2.34 13.11 2.84
CA ARG A 142 2.11 14.49 3.26
C ARG A 142 1.19 15.25 2.30
N GLY A 143 1.40 15.08 1.00
CA GLY A 143 0.57 15.72 -0.03
C GLY A 143 -0.86 15.20 -0.02
N LEU A 144 -1.03 13.88 0.12
CA LEU A 144 -2.34 13.22 0.14
C LEU A 144 -3.11 13.55 1.43
N TRP A 145 -2.44 13.50 2.60
CA TRP A 145 -3.04 13.83 3.89
C TRP A 145 -3.62 15.24 3.91
N LYS A 146 -2.89 16.23 3.37
CA LYS A 146 -3.39 17.61 3.28
C LYS A 146 -4.65 17.76 2.44
N GLN A 147 -4.81 16.91 1.42
CA GLN A 147 -5.98 16.93 0.54
C GLN A 147 -7.18 16.17 1.12
N MET A 148 -6.96 15.30 2.11
CA MET A 148 -8.04 14.51 2.71
C MET A 148 -8.94 15.37 3.59
N GLU A 149 -10.23 15.06 3.53
CA GLU A 149 -11.24 15.59 4.45
C GLU A 149 -11.01 15.08 5.88
N ASN A 150 -11.45 15.85 6.88
CA ASN A 150 -11.25 15.52 8.28
C ASN A 150 -11.91 14.19 8.68
N ASP A 151 -13.08 13.88 8.14
CA ASP A 151 -13.80 12.63 8.44
C ASP A 151 -13.00 11.41 7.96
N THR A 152 -12.36 11.53 6.79
CA THR A 152 -11.46 10.49 6.27
C THR A 152 -10.21 10.35 7.17
N LYS A 153 -9.59 11.47 7.56
CA LYS A 153 -8.44 11.46 8.50
C LYS A 153 -8.80 10.80 9.83
N LEU A 154 -9.99 11.07 10.35
CA LEU A 154 -10.49 10.47 11.59
C LEU A 154 -10.62 8.95 11.43
N THR A 155 -11.15 8.49 10.30
CA THR A 155 -11.25 7.06 9.97
C THR A 155 -9.87 6.38 9.94
N PHE A 156 -8.84 7.05 9.43
CA PHE A 156 -7.46 6.55 9.50
C PHE A 156 -6.90 6.51 10.92
N SER A 157 -7.29 7.48 11.75
CA SER A 157 -6.79 7.61 13.13
C SER A 157 -7.40 6.58 14.07
N GLU A 158 -8.69 6.29 13.90
CA GLU A 158 -9.45 5.38 14.78
C GLU A 158 -9.49 3.94 14.26
N GLY A 159 -9.26 3.75 12.96
CA GLY A 159 -9.41 2.44 12.32
C GLY A 159 -8.32 1.43 12.70
N ASN A 160 -8.69 0.15 12.64
CA ASN A 160 -7.74 -0.94 12.89
C ASN A 160 -6.83 -1.19 11.67
N TRP A 161 -5.96 -0.25 11.33
CA TRP A 161 -5.04 -0.35 10.19
C TRP A 161 -3.79 -1.21 10.47
N PRO A 162 -3.13 -1.75 9.42
CA PRO A 162 -1.79 -2.31 9.53
C PRO A 162 -0.83 -1.35 10.24
N ALA A 163 0.20 -1.90 10.88
CA ALA A 163 1.18 -1.15 11.66
C ALA A 163 1.76 0.04 10.88
N ASN A 164 2.18 -0.17 9.64
CA ASN A 164 2.75 0.87 8.77
C ASN A 164 1.78 2.04 8.56
N GLN A 165 0.52 1.74 8.30
CA GLN A 165 -0.53 2.74 8.10
C GLN A 165 -0.86 3.51 9.38
N LYS A 166 -0.84 2.84 10.54
CA LYS A 166 -0.98 3.50 11.84
C LYS A 166 0.18 4.48 12.10
N ILE A 167 1.42 4.02 11.92
CA ILE A 167 2.61 4.87 12.08
C ILE A 167 2.53 6.09 11.17
N ALA A 168 2.24 5.89 9.88
CA ALA A 168 2.08 6.95 8.91
C ALA A 168 1.03 7.98 9.35
N THR A 169 -0.14 7.50 9.77
CA THR A 169 -1.24 8.36 10.26
C THR A 169 -0.80 9.19 11.46
N TYR A 170 -0.14 8.57 12.45
CA TYR A 170 0.40 9.28 13.61
C TYR A 170 1.44 10.33 13.22
N LEU A 171 2.36 10.01 12.31
CA LEU A 171 3.35 10.97 11.81
C LEU A 171 2.68 12.18 11.15
N MET A 172 1.62 11.96 10.37
CA MET A 172 0.88 13.04 9.72
C MET A 172 0.10 13.91 10.72
N LEU A 173 -0.59 13.30 11.68
CA LEU A 173 -1.29 14.02 12.77
C LEU A 173 -0.34 14.90 13.56
N LEU A 174 0.78 14.34 14.02
CA LEU A 174 1.78 15.08 14.76
C LEU A 174 2.30 16.26 13.92
N GLN A 175 2.54 16.05 12.62
CA GLN A 175 3.04 17.11 11.74
C GLN A 175 2.04 18.26 11.60
N GLU A 176 0.74 17.97 11.49
CA GLU A 176 -0.31 19.00 11.50
C GLU A 176 -0.32 19.79 12.81
N LEU A 177 -0.21 19.10 13.95
CA LEU A 177 -0.15 19.75 15.26
C LEU A 177 1.06 20.68 15.42
N HIS A 178 2.22 20.27 14.90
CA HIS A 178 3.42 21.10 14.89
C HIS A 178 3.22 22.38 14.07
N ASN A 179 2.61 22.27 12.89
CA ASN A 179 2.34 23.43 12.04
C ASN A 179 1.37 24.43 12.69
N VAL A 180 0.46 23.96 13.56
CA VAL A 180 -0.49 24.83 14.29
C VAL A 180 0.16 25.48 15.52
N ARG A 181 1.04 24.78 16.24
CA ARG A 181 1.59 25.23 17.54
C ARG A 181 2.98 25.89 17.45
N GLY A 182 3.61 25.92 16.28
CA GLY A 182 4.93 26.50 16.07
C GLY A 182 6.08 25.61 16.57
N PRO A 183 7.36 26.04 16.39
CA PRO A 183 8.57 25.21 16.50
C PRO A 183 8.97 24.78 17.92
N PHE A 184 8.07 24.79 18.90
CA PHE A 184 8.38 24.44 20.29
C PHE A 184 8.65 22.94 20.55
N PHE A 185 8.66 22.09 19.53
CA PHE A 185 8.96 20.66 19.67
C PHE A 185 10.31 20.28 19.04
N SER A 186 11.41 20.51 19.75
CA SER A 186 12.74 19.99 19.40
C SER A 186 12.86 18.45 19.49
N SER A 187 11.82 17.77 19.96
CA SER A 187 11.75 16.30 20.13
C SER A 187 11.55 15.50 18.83
N TRP A 188 11.34 16.15 17.68
CA TRP A 188 10.95 15.48 16.43
C TRP A 188 12.01 14.57 15.82
N LYS A 189 13.27 15.03 15.81
CA LYS A 189 14.40 14.23 15.30
C LYS A 189 14.56 12.93 16.11
N LYS A 190 14.38 13.03 17.43
CA LYS A 190 14.48 11.91 18.36
C LYS A 190 13.35 10.88 18.18
N ILE A 191 12.10 11.34 17.99
CA ILE A 191 10.98 10.43 17.71
C ILE A 191 11.20 9.70 16.37
N ARG A 192 11.70 10.41 15.35
CA ARG A 192 12.01 9.81 14.03
C ARG A 192 13.10 8.75 14.12
N GLU A 193 14.19 9.05 14.82
CA GLU A 193 15.30 8.11 15.07
C GLU A 193 14.83 6.91 15.93
N GLU A 194 13.94 7.12 16.90
CA GLU A 194 13.31 6.05 17.69
C GLU A 194 12.32 5.19 16.86
N CYS A 195 11.69 5.74 15.81
CA CYS A 195 10.80 5.01 14.89
C CYS A 195 11.57 4.07 13.95
N GLU A 196 12.76 4.45 13.51
CA GLU A 196 13.60 3.63 12.64
C GLU A 196 14.28 2.47 13.40
N PHE A 197 14.46 2.60 14.73
CA PHE A 197 15.22 1.65 15.54
C PHE A 197 14.39 0.69 16.43
N ASN A 198 13.17 1.04 16.83
CA ASN A 198 12.42 0.24 17.81
C ASN A 198 11.24 -0.55 17.23
N ASN A 199 10.97 -1.68 17.87
CA ASN A 199 9.80 -2.52 17.59
C ASN A 199 8.51 -1.68 17.73
N VAL A 200 7.71 -1.65 16.67
CA VAL A 200 6.52 -0.80 16.48
C VAL A 200 5.57 -0.78 17.69
N GLN A 201 5.48 -1.88 18.44
CA GLN A 201 4.66 -1.95 19.66
C GLN A 201 5.11 -0.99 20.77
N HIS A 202 6.41 -0.85 21.02
CA HIS A 202 6.92 0.04 22.07
C HIS A 202 6.67 1.52 21.71
N LEU A 203 6.69 1.80 20.40
CA LEU A 203 6.40 3.11 19.85
C LEU A 203 4.91 3.45 19.94
N LEU A 204 4.02 2.52 19.58
CA LEU A 204 2.57 2.70 19.74
C LEU A 204 2.18 2.90 21.20
N LEU A 205 2.86 2.26 22.15
CA LEU A 205 2.66 2.47 23.59
C LEU A 205 3.12 3.86 24.02
N SER A 206 4.34 4.26 23.65
CA SER A 206 4.88 5.60 23.92
C SER A 206 4.02 6.72 23.32
N LEU A 207 3.53 6.53 22.09
CA LEU A 207 2.63 7.46 21.42
C LEU A 207 1.26 7.50 22.08
N LYS A 208 0.69 6.37 22.52
CA LYS A 208 -0.59 6.34 23.25
C LYS A 208 -0.52 7.10 24.58
N ASP A 209 0.59 6.97 25.31
CA ASP A 209 0.75 7.68 26.58
C ASP A 209 0.91 9.20 26.36
N ARG A 210 1.58 9.59 25.27
CA ARG A 210 1.65 11.00 24.84
C ARG A 210 0.32 11.53 24.29
N GLU A 211 -0.45 10.71 23.59
CA GLU A 211 -1.78 11.05 23.07
C GLU A 211 -2.77 11.33 24.22
N LYS A 212 -2.75 10.52 25.29
CA LYS A 212 -3.54 10.78 26.50
C LYS A 212 -3.21 12.12 27.14
N SER A 213 -1.91 12.45 27.24
CA SER A 213 -1.44 13.74 27.73
C SER A 213 -1.93 14.89 26.81
N PHE A 214 -1.89 14.67 25.50
CA PHE A 214 -2.30 15.64 24.48
C PHE A 214 -3.80 15.92 24.45
N VAL A 215 -4.65 14.89 24.56
CA VAL A 215 -6.12 15.03 24.65
C VAL A 215 -6.49 15.81 25.91
N HIS A 216 -5.77 15.59 27.02
CA HIS A 216 -5.99 16.31 28.26
C HIS A 216 -5.65 17.81 28.13
N GLU A 217 -4.51 18.15 27.52
CA GLU A 217 -4.13 19.54 27.25
C GLU A 217 -5.08 20.24 26.29
N THR A 218 -5.51 19.58 25.22
CA THR A 218 -6.38 20.18 24.21
C THR A 218 -7.77 20.47 24.78
N ASN A 219 -8.30 19.57 25.62
CA ASN A 219 -9.52 19.80 26.37
C ASN A 219 -9.38 20.95 27.39
N TYR A 220 -8.22 21.07 28.03
CA TYR A 220 -7.92 22.18 28.94
C TYR A 220 -7.92 23.54 28.23
N PHE A 221 -7.27 23.64 27.06
CA PHE A 221 -7.25 24.87 26.26
C PHE A 221 -8.62 25.25 25.71
N ASN A 222 -9.41 24.28 25.25
CA ASN A 222 -10.77 24.51 24.77
C ASN A 222 -11.72 24.95 25.89
N ARG A 223 -11.57 24.43 27.12
CA ARG A 223 -12.32 24.92 28.28
C ARG A 223 -11.97 26.38 28.60
N LYS A 224 -10.69 26.76 28.59
CA LYS A 224 -10.28 28.15 28.84
C LYS A 224 -10.84 29.16 27.83
N ARG A 225 -11.06 28.76 26.58
CA ARG A 225 -11.68 29.62 25.56
C ARG A 225 -13.20 29.80 25.73
N LYS A 226 -13.89 28.88 26.40
CA LYS A 226 -15.35 28.99 26.65
C LYS A 226 -15.73 29.97 27.77
N TYR A 227 -14.76 30.42 28.57
CA TYR A 227 -14.97 31.31 29.72
C TYR A 227 -14.31 32.68 29.55
N LYS A 228 -14.00 33.06 28.30
CA LYS A 228 -13.66 34.43 27.90
C LYS A 228 -14.72 34.92 26.92
#